data_AF-A0A9W6ZQ71-F1
#
_entry.id   AF-A0A9W6ZQ71-F1
#
_cell.length_a   1.000
_cell.length_b   1.000
_cell.length_c   1.000
_cell.angle_alpha   90.00
_cell.angle_beta   90.00
_cell.angle_gamma   90.00
#
_symmetry.space_group_name_H-M   'P 1'
#
loop_
_entity.id
_entity.type
_entity.pdbx_description
1 polymer ?
#
loop_
_entity_poly.entity_id
_entity_poly.type
_entity_poly.pdbx_seq_one_letter_code
_entity_poly.pdbx_strand_id
1 'polypeptide(L)'
;MELQTISGPPSTDPESPTAPLGISKPPTPPQNSYKKHLPLLVFLVFGSTFIGGFLALVNSGDSWTEFTTVTEHYGVGDWSEVLKYRVDLWCEGGDIRTNLLNHAGPIETWNTSVVTSFKNLFRDCKCSISENNHPDTCDPDLRLWDTRNVEDMSHAFQNNEIFTGKGLDDWDVSGVKSMKHMFDHCSIFNSTSLSNWKTTSVTDITSIFSHAPIFNVDISTWDTSSLTKMSKAFYAAEDFNRDLSGWNTGNVEEMDFMFAFTKHEEASSMNRLTSRYGVGGWDVSSVKYFTGMFEFNDYFNEDLSGWNTKEAVSMADMFNSAGWADGRGINQDLSSWNVTKVEHFDNFLCLANTFSESNKEKLCDVNVAHKSWLSNFCDSGIGWSNFPADPCA
;
A
#
# COMPACT_ATOMS: atom_id res chain seq x y z
N MET A 1 -44.23 -6.11 -43.54
CA MET A 1 -44.26 -5.58 -42.16
C MET A 1 -42.82 -5.17 -41.81
N GLU A 2 -42.38 -3.92 -41.93
CA GLU A 2 -43.12 -2.64 -41.92
C GLU A 2 -44.04 -2.47 -40.69
N LEU A 3 -44.04 -1.41 -39.88
CA LEU A 3 -43.20 -0.19 -39.74
C LEU A 3 -43.10 0.11 -38.20
N GLN A 4 -42.41 1.11 -37.63
CA GLN A 4 -41.54 2.20 -38.15
C GLN A 4 -40.60 2.69 -37.02
N THR A 5 -39.55 3.46 -37.33
CA THR A 5 -38.93 4.42 -36.40
C THR A 5 -39.73 5.74 -36.39
N ILE A 6 -39.83 6.41 -35.23
CA ILE A 6 -40.25 7.82 -35.16
C ILE A 6 -39.29 8.59 -34.25
N SER A 7 -38.81 9.72 -34.76
CA SER A 7 -37.88 10.64 -34.12
C SER A 7 -38.40 12.09 -34.17
N GLY A 8 -37.94 12.91 -33.23
CA GLY A 8 -37.98 14.37 -33.28
C GLY A 8 -39.03 15.06 -32.38
N PRO A 9 -39.01 16.40 -32.28
CA PRO A 9 -38.03 17.35 -32.83
C PRO A 9 -37.32 18.22 -31.74
N PRO A 10 -36.31 19.04 -32.10
CA PRO A 10 -35.68 20.01 -31.20
C PRO A 10 -36.41 21.37 -31.16
N SER A 11 -36.14 22.20 -30.15
CA SER A 11 -36.58 23.60 -30.09
C SER A 11 -35.49 24.53 -29.53
N THR A 12 -35.34 25.72 -30.12
CA THR A 12 -34.28 26.70 -29.88
C THR A 12 -34.81 28.06 -29.39
N ASP A 13 -34.15 28.64 -28.38
CA ASP A 13 -33.99 30.09 -28.07
C ASP A 13 -35.24 30.98 -27.78
N PRO A 14 -35.10 32.22 -27.20
CA PRO A 14 -33.97 32.87 -26.50
C PRO A 14 -34.32 33.54 -25.12
N GLU A 15 -33.30 34.11 -24.43
CA GLU A 15 -33.24 35.35 -23.56
C GLU A 15 -34.51 35.96 -22.88
N SER A 16 -34.55 36.57 -21.68
CA SER A 16 -33.57 37.01 -20.63
C SER A 16 -34.37 37.40 -19.32
N PRO A 17 -33.88 38.23 -18.37
CA PRO A 17 -33.21 37.85 -17.11
C PRO A 17 -34.07 38.01 -15.83
N THR A 18 -33.71 37.33 -14.75
CA THR A 18 -34.22 37.60 -13.39
C THR A 18 -33.11 37.75 -12.34
N ALA A 19 -33.35 38.64 -11.37
CA ALA A 19 -32.38 39.17 -10.41
C ALA A 19 -31.95 38.16 -9.31
N PRO A 20 -30.78 38.35 -8.67
CA PRO A 20 -30.23 37.39 -7.71
C PRO A 20 -31.01 37.35 -6.39
N LEU A 21 -31.36 36.15 -5.93
CA LEU A 21 -31.84 35.92 -4.57
C LEU A 21 -30.67 35.95 -3.59
N GLY A 22 -30.81 36.74 -2.53
CA GLY A 22 -29.74 37.00 -1.57
C GLY A 22 -29.36 35.79 -0.73
N ILE A 23 -28.05 35.53 -0.62
CA ILE A 23 -27.48 34.51 0.25
C ILE A 23 -27.58 34.98 1.71
N SER A 24 -28.45 34.34 2.51
CA SER A 24 -28.47 34.54 3.97
C SER A 24 -27.27 33.84 4.61
N LYS A 25 -26.41 34.61 5.27
CA LYS A 25 -25.22 34.14 6.00
C LYS A 25 -25.62 33.14 7.11
N PRO A 26 -24.90 32.00 7.27
CA PRO A 26 -25.15 31.08 8.38
C PRO A 26 -24.81 31.74 9.74
N PRO A 27 -25.48 31.35 10.84
CA PRO A 27 -25.31 31.97 12.14
C PRO A 27 -23.93 31.67 12.75
N THR A 28 -23.31 32.70 13.34
CA THR A 28 -22.03 32.61 14.06
C THR A 28 -22.16 31.76 15.33
N PRO A 29 -21.19 30.88 15.67
CA PRO A 29 -21.19 30.17 16.95
C PRO A 29 -21.05 31.14 18.14
N PRO A 30 -21.63 30.82 19.32
CA PRO A 30 -21.57 31.70 20.49
C PRO A 30 -20.16 31.76 21.10
N GLN A 31 -19.68 32.98 21.37
CA GLN A 31 -18.46 33.18 22.15
C GLN A 31 -18.72 33.03 23.64
N ASN A 32 -18.27 31.92 24.23
CA ASN A 32 -18.24 31.75 25.68
C ASN A 32 -16.90 32.24 26.25
N SER A 33 -16.92 33.42 26.88
CA SER A 33 -15.80 33.98 27.63
C SER A 33 -15.70 33.35 29.03
N TYR A 34 -14.69 32.52 29.29
CA TYR A 34 -14.38 32.07 30.65
C TYR A 34 -13.24 32.90 31.26
N LYS A 35 -13.52 33.44 32.46
CA LYS A 35 -12.59 34.29 33.21
C LYS A 35 -11.58 33.44 33.98
N LYS A 36 -10.39 34.02 34.16
CA LYS A 36 -9.32 33.56 35.09
C LYS A 36 -9.88 33.03 36.41
N HIS A 37 -9.33 31.92 36.90
CA HIS A 37 -8.56 31.87 38.14
C HIS A 37 -7.70 30.59 38.18
N LEU A 38 -6.45 30.72 38.61
CA LEU A 38 -5.45 29.64 38.71
C LEU A 38 -4.86 29.66 40.13
N PRO A 39 -4.69 28.51 40.79
CA PRO A 39 -3.72 28.34 41.87
C PRO A 39 -2.50 27.53 41.41
N LEU A 40 -1.30 28.03 41.68
CA LEU A 40 -0.07 27.23 41.63
C LEU A 40 -0.10 26.17 42.74
N LEU A 41 0.45 24.99 42.48
CA LEU A 41 1.24 24.26 43.50
C LEU A 41 2.41 23.52 42.83
N VAL A 42 3.46 23.27 43.60
CA VAL A 42 4.83 22.99 43.12
C VAL A 42 5.36 21.70 43.76
N PHE A 43 5.68 20.72 42.90
CA PHE A 43 6.61 19.57 43.06
C PHE A 43 6.50 18.60 44.25
N LEU A 44 6.63 17.30 43.96
CA LEU A 44 7.77 16.48 44.42
C LEU A 44 7.96 15.21 43.55
N VAL A 45 9.19 14.68 43.51
CA VAL A 45 9.65 13.64 42.57
C VAL A 45 9.94 12.32 43.27
N PHE A 46 9.36 11.23 42.76
CA PHE A 46 9.87 9.84 42.77
C PHE A 46 9.28 9.13 41.52
N GLY A 47 9.86 8.12 40.90
CA GLY A 47 11.08 7.38 41.24
C GLY A 47 10.97 5.90 40.83
N SER A 48 11.08 5.61 39.52
CA SER A 48 11.28 4.27 38.90
C SER A 48 10.13 3.22 38.88
N THR A 49 10.26 2.31 37.91
CA THR A 49 9.55 1.02 37.68
C THR A 49 8.08 0.99 37.23
N PHE A 50 7.92 0.86 35.90
CA PHE A 50 7.25 -0.25 35.18
C PHE A 50 5.90 -0.81 35.65
N ILE A 51 4.94 -0.83 34.69
CA ILE A 51 3.93 -1.88 34.43
C ILE A 51 3.37 -2.58 35.69
N GLY A 52 2.34 -1.98 36.30
CA GLY A 52 1.61 -2.59 37.41
C GLY A 52 0.45 -1.78 37.98
N GLY A 53 0.44 -0.45 37.80
CA GLY A 53 -0.59 0.43 38.38
C GLY A 53 -1.86 0.67 37.54
N PHE A 54 -1.85 0.37 36.24
CA PHE A 54 -2.89 0.90 35.33
C PHE A 54 -4.25 0.19 35.38
N LEU A 55 -4.32 -1.01 35.98
CA LEU A 55 -5.57 -1.76 36.16
C LEU A 55 -6.46 -1.24 37.31
N ALA A 56 -6.02 -0.19 38.04
CA ALA A 56 -6.72 0.31 39.23
C ALA A 56 -7.51 1.61 39.04
N LEU A 57 -7.37 2.33 37.91
CA LEU A 57 -8.04 3.63 37.70
C LEU A 57 -9.39 3.56 36.95
N VAL A 58 -9.66 2.49 36.18
CA VAL A 58 -10.83 2.38 35.27
C VAL A 58 -12.20 2.32 36.00
N ASN A 59 -12.23 2.43 37.34
CA ASN A 59 -13.46 2.35 38.16
C ASN A 59 -13.89 3.67 38.83
N SER A 60 -13.21 4.80 38.62
CA SER A 60 -13.70 6.12 39.01
C SER A 60 -14.37 6.83 37.85
N GLY A 61 -15.71 6.78 37.80
CA GLY A 61 -16.54 7.37 36.73
C GLY A 61 -16.64 8.91 36.76
N ASP A 62 -15.51 9.60 36.80
CA ASP A 62 -15.43 11.06 36.66
C ASP A 62 -14.82 11.44 35.30
N SER A 63 -15.68 11.99 34.44
CA SER A 63 -15.34 12.39 33.07
C SER A 63 -14.26 13.47 33.01
N TRP A 64 -13.40 13.42 31.99
CA TRP A 64 -12.40 14.42 31.60
C TRP A 64 -11.16 14.60 32.50
N THR A 65 -11.21 14.31 33.81
CA THR A 65 -10.05 14.52 34.71
C THR A 65 -8.87 13.59 34.46
N GLU A 66 -9.08 12.37 33.95
CA GLU A 66 -7.98 11.45 33.62
C GLU A 66 -7.27 11.79 32.30
N PHE A 67 -7.94 12.49 31.37
CA PHE A 67 -7.34 12.91 30.10
C PHE A 67 -6.51 14.19 30.23
N THR A 68 -6.81 15.05 31.22
CA THR A 68 -5.92 16.15 31.61
C THR A 68 -4.59 15.64 32.15
N THR A 69 -4.57 14.52 32.89
CA THR A 69 -3.30 13.94 33.36
C THR A 69 -2.39 13.43 32.24
N VAL A 70 -2.94 12.97 31.10
CA VAL A 70 -2.10 12.66 29.92
C VAL A 70 -1.47 13.95 29.37
N THR A 71 -2.27 15.00 29.15
CA THR A 71 -1.76 16.27 28.59
C THR A 71 -0.79 17.00 29.54
N GLU A 72 -0.93 16.84 30.85
CA GLU A 72 -0.02 17.40 31.85
C GLU A 72 1.25 16.54 32.08
N HIS A 73 1.17 15.21 31.96
CA HIS A 73 2.35 14.32 32.17
C HIS A 73 3.27 14.27 30.94
N TYR A 74 2.71 14.41 29.72
CA TYR A 74 3.47 14.40 28.46
C TYR A 74 3.89 15.80 27.95
N GLY A 75 3.48 16.88 28.62
CA GLY A 75 4.06 18.22 28.42
C GLY A 75 4.03 18.75 26.98
N VAL A 76 2.86 18.71 26.32
CA VAL A 76 2.67 19.16 24.92
C VAL A 76 3.58 18.42 23.92
N GLY A 77 3.42 17.09 23.84
CA GLY A 77 4.25 16.19 23.01
C GLY A 77 3.76 16.04 21.56
N ASP A 78 2.89 15.06 21.32
CA ASP A 78 2.42 14.67 19.99
C ASP A 78 0.96 14.17 20.05
N TRP A 79 0.08 14.72 19.21
CA TRP A 79 -1.32 14.27 19.12
C TRP A 79 -1.46 12.91 18.43
N SER A 80 -0.44 12.48 17.68
CA SER A 80 -0.36 11.18 17.01
C SER A 80 -0.41 10.02 18.02
N GLU A 81 0.37 10.10 19.10
CA GLU A 81 0.37 9.10 20.19
C GLU A 81 -0.96 9.06 20.94
N VAL A 82 -1.61 10.22 21.13
CA VAL A 82 -2.93 10.30 21.77
C VAL A 82 -4.02 9.68 20.88
N LEU A 83 -3.96 9.89 19.56
CA LEU A 83 -4.86 9.23 18.62
C LEU A 83 -4.59 7.72 18.59
N LYS A 84 -3.32 7.31 18.51
CA LYS A 84 -2.88 5.91 18.53
C LYS A 84 -3.45 5.13 19.70
N TYR A 85 -3.27 5.63 20.92
CA TYR A 85 -3.80 5.01 22.13
C TYR A 85 -5.33 4.86 22.11
N ARG A 86 -6.06 5.85 21.59
CA ARG A 86 -7.52 5.77 21.45
C ARG A 86 -7.93 4.73 20.41
N VAL A 87 -7.21 4.62 19.30
CA VAL A 87 -7.47 3.57 18.30
C VAL A 87 -7.15 2.18 18.86
N ASP A 88 -6.10 2.02 19.67
CA ASP A 88 -5.81 0.75 20.35
C ASP A 88 -6.96 0.31 21.28
N LEU A 89 -7.43 1.19 22.16
CA LEU A 89 -8.61 0.93 23.00
C LEU A 89 -9.87 0.65 22.18
N TRP A 90 -10.00 1.28 21.01
CA TRP A 90 -11.09 0.98 20.09
C TRP A 90 -10.93 -0.42 19.50
N CYS A 91 -9.73 -0.83 19.07
CA CYS A 91 -9.42 -2.15 18.53
C CYS A 91 -9.61 -3.27 19.56
N GLU A 92 -9.33 -3.04 20.86
CA GLU A 92 -9.59 -4.01 21.94
C GLU A 92 -11.08 -4.43 22.04
N GLY A 93 -12.01 -3.55 21.66
CA GLY A 93 -13.43 -3.89 21.54
C GLY A 93 -14.17 -4.01 22.89
N GLY A 94 -15.31 -4.72 22.86
CA GLY A 94 -16.11 -5.04 24.04
C GLY A 94 -16.50 -3.84 24.91
N ASP A 95 -16.43 -4.03 26.23
CA ASP A 95 -16.70 -2.98 27.23
C ASP A 95 -15.72 -1.79 27.11
N ILE A 96 -14.48 -2.05 26.67
CA ILE A 96 -13.45 -1.01 26.52
C ILE A 96 -13.82 -0.04 25.39
N ARG A 97 -14.18 -0.56 24.21
CA ARG A 97 -14.74 0.27 23.13
C ARG A 97 -16.04 0.94 23.55
N THR A 98 -16.94 0.24 24.23
CA THR A 98 -18.22 0.81 24.68
C THR A 98 -17.99 2.01 25.60
N ASN A 99 -17.08 1.88 26.57
CA ASN A 99 -16.67 2.98 27.45
C ASN A 99 -15.98 4.11 26.67
N LEU A 100 -15.09 3.79 25.72
CA LEU A 100 -14.45 4.79 24.88
C LEU A 100 -15.46 5.60 24.07
N LEU A 101 -16.44 4.94 23.42
CA LEU A 101 -17.50 5.60 22.65
C LEU A 101 -18.37 6.51 23.53
N ASN A 102 -18.66 6.10 24.77
CA ASN A 102 -19.41 6.91 25.73
C ASN A 102 -18.66 8.20 26.16
N HIS A 103 -17.33 8.21 26.13
CA HIS A 103 -16.51 9.36 26.58
C HIS A 103 -15.95 10.22 25.44
N ALA A 104 -15.51 9.59 24.35
CA ALA A 104 -14.87 10.24 23.20
C ALA A 104 -15.81 10.42 21.99
N GLY A 105 -17.00 9.82 22.01
CA GLY A 105 -17.90 9.77 20.87
C GLY A 105 -17.44 8.78 19.78
N PRO A 106 -18.21 8.66 18.68
CA PRO A 106 -17.88 7.80 17.55
C PRO A 106 -16.52 8.15 16.95
N ILE A 107 -15.76 7.14 16.53
CA ILE A 107 -14.39 7.27 15.99
C ILE A 107 -14.33 8.16 14.75
N GLU A 108 -15.40 8.14 13.95
CA GLU A 108 -15.62 8.98 12.77
C GLU A 108 -15.66 10.48 13.10
N THR A 109 -15.92 10.85 14.36
CA THR A 109 -16.03 12.25 14.80
C THR A 109 -14.77 12.81 15.46
N TRP A 110 -13.71 11.99 15.60
CA TRP A 110 -12.48 12.41 16.27
C TRP A 110 -11.68 13.40 15.41
N ASN A 111 -11.20 14.48 16.04
CA ASN A 111 -10.44 15.50 15.36
C ASN A 111 -8.97 15.10 15.17
N THR A 112 -8.57 14.81 13.92
CA THR A 112 -7.20 14.47 13.54
C THR A 112 -6.40 15.64 12.95
N SER A 113 -6.98 16.85 12.84
CA SER A 113 -6.35 18.01 12.15
C SER A 113 -5.02 18.49 12.72
N VAL A 114 -4.63 18.01 13.91
CA VAL A 114 -3.36 18.32 14.59
C VAL A 114 -2.40 17.13 14.64
N VAL A 115 -2.76 16.01 14.00
CA VAL A 115 -1.98 14.77 13.99
C VAL A 115 -1.02 14.79 12.81
N THR A 116 0.25 14.43 13.08
CA THR A 116 1.33 14.42 12.09
C THR A 116 1.78 13.01 11.70
N SER A 117 1.30 11.97 12.40
CA SER A 117 1.64 10.58 12.13
C SER A 117 0.45 9.67 12.36
N PHE A 118 0.13 8.83 11.37
CA PHE A 118 -0.77 7.68 11.48
C PHE A 118 0.02 6.36 11.58
N LYS A 119 1.28 6.43 12.00
CA LYS A 119 2.14 5.25 12.12
C LYS A 119 1.52 4.21 13.05
N ASN A 120 1.46 2.95 12.58
CA ASN A 120 0.86 1.81 13.29
C ASN A 120 -0.63 1.97 13.68
N LEU A 121 -1.37 2.96 13.18
CA LEU A 121 -2.60 3.45 13.84
C LEU A 121 -3.62 2.36 14.19
N PHE A 122 -4.10 1.62 13.18
CA PHE A 122 -4.95 0.43 13.25
C PHE A 122 -4.16 -0.87 13.02
N ARG A 123 -2.85 -0.87 13.32
CA ARG A 123 -2.00 -2.05 13.16
C ARG A 123 -2.42 -3.17 14.10
N ASP A 124 -2.46 -4.40 13.59
CA ASP A 124 -2.90 -5.59 14.32
C ASP A 124 -4.33 -5.46 14.93
N CYS A 125 -5.18 -4.57 14.37
CA CYS A 125 -6.54 -4.31 14.86
C CYS A 125 -7.47 -5.50 14.60
N LYS A 126 -7.43 -6.47 15.51
CA LYS A 126 -8.17 -7.72 15.43
C LYS A 126 -9.53 -7.60 16.09
N CYS A 127 -10.57 -7.40 15.28
CA CYS A 127 -11.93 -7.61 15.74
C CYS A 127 -12.49 -8.95 15.31
N SER A 128 -12.97 -9.70 16.29
CA SER A 128 -13.96 -10.73 16.03
C SER A 128 -15.25 -10.05 15.56
N ILE A 129 -15.89 -10.59 14.52
CA ILE A 129 -17.30 -10.33 14.23
C ILE A 129 -18.07 -10.95 15.39
N SER A 130 -18.42 -10.15 16.40
CA SER A 130 -19.07 -10.69 17.60
C SER A 130 -20.44 -11.27 17.23
N GLU A 131 -20.77 -12.44 17.79
CA GLU A 131 -21.98 -13.22 17.45
C GLU A 131 -23.31 -12.51 17.81
N ASN A 132 -23.24 -11.27 18.32
CA ASN A 132 -24.33 -10.55 18.99
C ASN A 132 -25.10 -9.57 18.09
N ASN A 133 -24.78 -9.50 16.79
CA ASN A 133 -25.54 -8.72 15.81
C ASN A 133 -25.62 -7.20 16.11
N HIS A 134 -24.68 -6.69 16.91
CA HIS A 134 -24.43 -5.25 17.08
C HIS A 134 -23.68 -4.73 15.84
N PRO A 135 -23.87 -3.47 15.39
CA PRO A 135 -23.17 -2.91 14.24
C PRO A 135 -21.69 -2.58 14.54
N ASP A 136 -20.96 -3.53 15.13
CA ASP A 136 -19.53 -3.48 15.44
C ASP A 136 -18.67 -3.64 14.18
N THR A 137 -18.88 -2.81 13.16
CA THR A 137 -17.98 -2.77 12.01
C THR A 137 -16.64 -2.19 12.46
N CYS A 138 -15.63 -3.04 12.61
CA CYS A 138 -14.25 -2.62 12.84
C CYS A 138 -13.54 -2.10 11.58
N ASP A 139 -14.35 -1.67 10.62
CA ASP A 139 -14.02 -0.94 9.42
C ASP A 139 -14.79 0.40 9.54
N PRO A 140 -14.22 1.37 10.28
CA PRO A 140 -14.89 2.62 10.60
C PRO A 140 -14.90 3.54 9.37
N ASP A 141 -15.87 4.44 9.28
CA ASP A 141 -15.95 5.35 8.14
C ASP A 141 -15.05 6.59 8.36
N LEU A 142 -13.83 6.54 7.81
CA LEU A 142 -12.79 7.54 8.10
C LEU A 142 -12.88 8.82 7.23
N ARG A 143 -13.99 9.04 6.52
CA ARG A 143 -14.17 10.18 5.59
C ARG A 143 -14.09 11.57 6.22
N LEU A 144 -14.27 11.67 7.54
CA LEU A 144 -14.28 12.94 8.28
C LEU A 144 -12.93 13.26 8.92
N TRP A 145 -11.95 12.36 8.82
CA TRP A 145 -10.63 12.59 9.36
C TRP A 145 -9.83 13.54 8.47
N ASP A 146 -9.22 14.53 9.10
CA ASP A 146 -8.36 15.52 8.47
C ASP A 146 -6.91 15.01 8.42
N THR A 147 -6.36 14.77 7.23
CA THR A 147 -5.06 14.11 7.03
C THR A 147 -3.95 15.01 6.48
N ARG A 148 -4.26 16.25 6.11
CA ARG A 148 -3.37 17.22 5.42
C ARG A 148 -2.08 17.59 6.19
N ASN A 149 -1.99 17.24 7.47
CA ASN A 149 -0.80 17.43 8.30
C ASN A 149 -0.01 16.12 8.57
N VAL A 150 -0.51 14.97 8.10
CA VAL A 150 0.12 13.66 8.30
C VAL A 150 1.32 13.49 7.36
N GLU A 151 2.48 13.18 7.92
CA GLU A 151 3.73 12.95 7.18
C GLU A 151 4.13 11.46 7.13
N ASP A 152 3.70 10.64 8.09
CA ASP A 152 4.01 9.20 8.18
C ASP A 152 2.72 8.37 8.31
N MET A 153 2.46 7.48 7.36
CA MET A 153 1.36 6.51 7.39
C MET A 153 1.87 5.06 7.47
N SER A 154 3.13 4.85 7.86
CA SER A 154 3.75 3.53 7.86
C SER A 154 3.02 2.57 8.80
N HIS A 155 2.68 1.38 8.31
CA HIS A 155 1.94 0.33 9.02
C HIS A 155 0.53 0.74 9.50
N ALA A 156 -0.07 1.82 8.96
CA ALA A 156 -1.32 2.37 9.51
C ALA A 156 -2.48 1.36 9.62
N PHE A 157 -2.60 0.40 8.69
CA PHE A 157 -3.61 -0.66 8.70
C PHE A 157 -2.99 -2.07 8.61
N GLN A 158 -1.69 -2.22 8.87
CA GLN A 158 -1.01 -3.52 8.75
C GLN A 158 -1.69 -4.60 9.61
N ASN A 159 -1.91 -5.79 9.03
CA ASN A 159 -2.60 -6.93 9.64
C ASN A 159 -4.08 -6.67 10.04
N ASN A 160 -4.72 -5.64 9.46
CA ASN A 160 -6.17 -5.45 9.60
C ASN A 160 -6.91 -6.18 8.48
N GLU A 161 -7.06 -7.50 8.64
CA GLU A 161 -7.62 -8.42 7.62
C GLU A 161 -9.06 -8.08 7.18
N ILE A 162 -9.79 -7.29 7.97
CA ILE A 162 -11.20 -6.90 7.75
C ILE A 162 -11.37 -5.46 7.27
N PHE A 163 -10.28 -4.73 7.03
CA PHE A 163 -10.34 -3.35 6.55
C PHE A 163 -10.75 -3.29 5.08
N THR A 164 -11.79 -2.52 4.76
CA THR A 164 -12.29 -2.41 3.38
C THR A 164 -11.77 -1.16 2.66
N GLY A 165 -11.30 -0.15 3.41
CA GLY A 165 -10.89 1.16 2.87
C GLY A 165 -11.89 2.29 3.13
N LYS A 166 -12.97 2.02 3.85
CA LYS A 166 -14.13 2.91 3.90
C LYS A 166 -13.80 4.35 4.32
N GLY A 167 -13.94 5.28 3.36
CA GLY A 167 -13.77 6.71 3.58
C GLY A 167 -12.35 7.25 3.36
N LEU A 168 -11.45 6.50 2.70
CA LEU A 168 -10.13 7.00 2.32
C LEU A 168 -10.12 7.86 1.02
N ASP A 169 -11.22 7.89 0.25
CA ASP A 169 -11.26 8.47 -1.11
C ASP A 169 -10.90 9.97 -1.19
N ASP A 170 -11.18 10.71 -0.10
CA ASP A 170 -11.00 12.16 0.02
C ASP A 170 -9.78 12.55 0.89
N TRP A 171 -8.95 11.59 1.31
CA TRP A 171 -7.77 11.87 2.15
C TRP A 171 -6.72 12.70 1.39
N ASP A 172 -6.30 13.81 1.99
CA ASP A 172 -5.14 14.57 1.53
C ASP A 172 -3.86 13.90 2.02
N VAL A 173 -3.17 13.21 1.11
CA VAL A 173 -1.88 12.55 1.35
C VAL A 173 -0.69 13.35 0.82
N SER A 174 -0.88 14.61 0.41
CA SER A 174 0.19 15.41 -0.23
C SER A 174 1.38 15.75 0.68
N GLY A 175 1.19 15.68 2.01
CA GLY A 175 2.26 15.79 3.00
C GLY A 175 2.97 14.48 3.35
N VAL A 176 2.43 13.33 2.93
CA VAL A 176 2.90 12.00 3.35
C VAL A 176 4.22 11.64 2.66
N LYS A 177 5.19 11.20 3.44
CA LYS A 177 6.55 10.81 3.01
C LYS A 177 6.73 9.29 2.93
N SER A 178 6.02 8.54 3.79
CA SER A 178 6.09 7.08 3.84
C SER A 178 4.71 6.46 4.00
N MET A 179 4.42 5.45 3.17
CA MET A 179 3.26 4.56 3.23
C MET A 179 3.69 3.09 3.39
N LYS A 180 4.92 2.88 3.89
CA LYS A 180 5.52 1.56 4.09
C LYS A 180 4.62 0.64 4.94
N HIS A 181 4.33 -0.56 4.45
CA HIS A 181 3.40 -1.55 5.03
C HIS A 181 1.97 -1.01 5.31
N MET A 182 1.52 0.09 4.69
CA MET A 182 0.27 0.75 5.10
C MET A 182 -0.96 -0.18 5.07
N PHE A 183 -1.08 -1.05 4.06
CA PHE A 183 -2.16 -2.03 3.91
C PHE A 183 -1.65 -3.48 3.81
N ASP A 184 -0.46 -3.74 4.36
CA ASP A 184 0.14 -5.07 4.42
C ASP A 184 -0.77 -6.04 5.20
N HIS A 185 -1.11 -7.20 4.62
CA HIS A 185 -2.09 -8.16 5.13
C HIS A 185 -3.53 -7.61 5.30
N CYS A 186 -3.95 -6.59 4.53
CA CYS A 186 -5.35 -6.17 4.46
C CYS A 186 -6.17 -7.08 3.51
N SER A 187 -6.53 -8.28 3.99
CA SER A 187 -7.07 -9.39 3.21
C SER A 187 -8.31 -9.08 2.34
N ILE A 188 -9.11 -8.06 2.67
CA ILE A 188 -10.34 -7.70 1.93
C ILE A 188 -10.34 -6.27 1.34
N PHE A 189 -9.19 -5.59 1.33
CA PHE A 189 -9.09 -4.21 0.87
C PHE A 189 -9.15 -4.10 -0.66
N ASN A 190 -10.32 -3.74 -1.21
CA ASN A 190 -10.52 -3.53 -2.65
C ASN A 190 -11.72 -2.60 -3.01
N SER A 191 -12.34 -1.93 -2.03
CA SER A 191 -13.67 -1.29 -2.23
C SER A 191 -13.64 0.22 -2.51
N THR A 192 -12.49 0.86 -2.31
CA THR A 192 -12.33 2.32 -2.17
C THR A 192 -11.43 2.87 -3.27
N SER A 193 -11.71 4.07 -3.79
CA SER A 193 -10.86 4.70 -4.81
C SER A 193 -9.66 5.41 -4.19
N LEU A 194 -8.47 5.17 -4.73
CA LEU A 194 -7.23 5.86 -4.34
C LEU A 194 -6.76 6.86 -5.42
N SER A 195 -7.63 7.20 -6.38
CA SER A 195 -7.27 7.99 -7.58
C SER A 195 -7.14 9.50 -7.35
N ASN A 196 -7.70 10.02 -6.25
CA ASN A 196 -7.57 11.42 -5.85
C ASN A 196 -6.26 11.70 -5.07
N TRP A 197 -5.53 10.66 -4.67
CA TRP A 197 -4.37 10.76 -3.80
C TRP A 197 -3.18 11.42 -4.50
N LYS A 198 -2.66 12.49 -3.91
CA LYS A 198 -1.47 13.21 -4.40
C LYS A 198 -0.22 12.67 -3.74
N THR A 199 0.38 11.63 -4.31
CA THR A 199 1.55 10.93 -3.77
C THR A 199 2.90 11.62 -4.02
N THR A 200 2.91 12.89 -4.47
CA THR A 200 4.09 13.65 -4.91
C THR A 200 5.25 13.70 -3.89
N SER A 201 4.94 13.57 -2.60
CA SER A 201 5.91 13.66 -1.50
C SER A 201 6.35 12.28 -0.97
N VAL A 202 5.73 11.19 -1.43
CA VAL A 202 5.99 9.84 -0.93
C VAL A 202 7.31 9.35 -1.52
N THR A 203 8.19 8.82 -0.67
CA THR A 203 9.50 8.28 -1.06
C THR A 203 9.61 6.76 -0.86
N ASP A 204 8.73 6.18 -0.05
CA ASP A 204 8.74 4.77 0.36
C ASP A 204 7.31 4.17 0.38
N ILE A 205 7.08 3.19 -0.49
CA ILE A 205 5.86 2.35 -0.53
C ILE A 205 6.18 0.86 -0.30
N THR A 206 7.30 0.55 0.38
CA THR A 206 7.72 -0.83 0.69
C THR A 206 6.57 -1.62 1.30
N SER A 207 6.24 -2.77 0.71
CA SER A 207 5.16 -3.66 1.19
C SER A 207 3.77 -3.01 1.33
N ILE A 208 3.47 -1.92 0.60
CA ILE A 208 2.21 -1.18 0.78
C ILE A 208 0.93 -2.02 0.65
N PHE A 209 0.87 -2.96 -0.31
CA PHE A 209 -0.23 -3.92 -0.51
C PHE A 209 0.25 -5.37 -0.44
N SER A 210 1.34 -5.63 0.29
CA SER A 210 1.86 -6.98 0.54
C SER A 210 0.80 -7.86 1.19
N HIS A 211 0.63 -9.09 0.72
CA HIS A 211 -0.37 -10.05 1.20
C HIS A 211 -1.82 -9.50 1.25
N ALA A 212 -2.18 -8.60 0.32
CA ALA A 212 -3.56 -8.18 0.09
C ALA A 212 -4.11 -8.92 -1.15
N PRO A 213 -4.51 -10.20 -1.04
CA PRO A 213 -4.71 -11.09 -2.19
C PRO A 213 -5.76 -10.62 -3.19
N ILE A 214 -6.80 -9.90 -2.75
CA ILE A 214 -7.84 -9.36 -3.63
C ILE A 214 -7.63 -7.90 -4.05
N PHE A 215 -6.50 -7.28 -3.67
CA PHE A 215 -6.26 -5.86 -3.95
C PHE A 215 -6.07 -5.63 -5.45
N ASN A 216 -7.00 -4.89 -6.05
CA ASN A 216 -6.94 -4.54 -7.46
C ASN A 216 -7.58 -3.15 -7.69
N VAL A 217 -7.29 -2.18 -6.81
CA VAL A 217 -7.76 -0.79 -6.96
C VAL A 217 -6.89 -0.06 -7.99
N ASP A 218 -7.49 0.83 -8.78
CA ASP A 218 -6.75 1.69 -9.73
C ASP A 218 -5.88 2.72 -8.99
N ILE A 219 -4.56 2.64 -9.25
CA ILE A 219 -3.48 3.48 -8.73
C ILE A 219 -2.59 4.04 -9.86
N SER A 220 -3.08 3.98 -11.11
CA SER A 220 -2.38 4.50 -12.30
C SER A 220 -2.12 6.02 -12.27
N THR A 221 -2.87 6.72 -11.41
CA THR A 221 -2.85 8.18 -11.22
C THR A 221 -1.84 8.68 -10.20
N TRP A 222 -1.16 7.78 -9.47
CA TRP A 222 -0.17 8.14 -8.46
C TRP A 222 1.06 8.79 -9.09
N ASP A 223 1.50 9.92 -8.55
CA ASP A 223 2.80 10.50 -8.86
C ASP A 223 3.87 9.73 -8.09
N THR A 224 4.67 8.96 -8.82
CA THR A 224 5.76 8.14 -8.29
C THR A 224 7.14 8.78 -8.44
N SER A 225 7.23 10.02 -8.94
CA SER A 225 8.51 10.66 -9.29
C SER A 225 9.46 10.86 -8.10
N SER A 226 8.94 10.88 -6.87
CA SER A 226 9.73 10.93 -5.62
C SER A 226 10.07 9.56 -5.02
N LEU A 227 9.54 8.45 -5.56
CA LEU A 227 9.72 7.13 -4.98
C LEU A 227 11.15 6.61 -5.17
N THR A 228 11.70 6.09 -4.08
CA THR A 228 13.02 5.44 -4.02
C THR A 228 12.92 3.95 -3.69
N LYS A 229 11.81 3.54 -3.03
CA LYS A 229 11.60 2.18 -2.52
C LYS A 229 10.21 1.65 -2.88
N MET A 230 10.20 0.54 -3.62
CA MET A 230 9.01 -0.19 -4.08
C MET A 230 9.04 -1.69 -3.73
N SER A 231 10.06 -2.17 -3.01
CA SER A 231 10.18 -3.58 -2.65
C SER A 231 8.91 -4.12 -2.00
N LYS A 232 8.45 -5.28 -2.49
CA LYS A 232 7.24 -5.99 -2.04
C LYS A 232 5.92 -5.22 -2.17
N ALA A 233 5.85 -4.13 -2.94
CA ALA A 233 4.64 -3.30 -3.04
C ALA A 233 3.36 -4.09 -3.35
N PHE A 234 3.45 -5.14 -4.19
CA PHE A 234 2.36 -6.05 -4.56
C PHE A 234 2.69 -7.53 -4.27
N TYR A 235 3.61 -7.80 -3.34
CA TYR A 235 4.00 -9.16 -2.96
C TYR A 235 2.78 -9.97 -2.52
N ALA A 236 2.49 -11.11 -3.18
CA ALA A 236 1.31 -11.93 -2.92
C ALA A 236 -0.04 -11.17 -2.96
N ALA A 237 -0.11 -10.06 -3.70
CA ALA A 237 -1.38 -9.44 -4.09
C ALA A 237 -1.94 -10.19 -5.31
N GLU A 238 -2.51 -11.38 -5.07
CA GLU A 238 -2.81 -12.37 -6.10
C GLU A 238 -3.61 -11.80 -7.29
N ASP A 239 -4.72 -11.10 -7.05
CA ASP A 239 -5.61 -10.54 -8.08
C ASP A 239 -5.09 -9.21 -8.72
N PHE A 240 -3.93 -8.69 -8.32
CA PHE A 240 -3.46 -7.37 -8.76
C PHE A 240 -3.11 -7.35 -10.25
N ASN A 241 -3.85 -6.57 -11.05
CA ASN A 241 -3.64 -6.44 -12.50
C ASN A 241 -4.02 -5.05 -13.01
N ARG A 242 -3.28 -4.02 -12.58
CA ARG A 242 -3.46 -2.63 -13.02
C ARG A 242 -2.31 -2.15 -13.90
N ASP A 243 -2.66 -1.22 -14.79
CA ASP A 243 -1.71 -0.51 -15.66
C ASP A 243 -0.91 0.50 -14.84
N LEU A 244 0.41 0.30 -14.79
CA LEU A 244 1.40 1.14 -14.12
C LEU A 244 2.39 1.76 -15.14
N SER A 245 2.05 1.76 -16.44
CA SER A 245 2.90 2.36 -17.49
C SER A 245 3.13 3.86 -17.32
N GLY A 246 2.22 4.55 -16.60
CA GLY A 246 2.36 5.96 -16.23
C GLY A 246 3.32 6.24 -15.06
N TRP A 247 3.79 5.22 -14.35
CA TRP A 247 4.69 5.40 -13.20
C TRP A 247 6.10 5.82 -13.64
N ASN A 248 6.57 6.93 -13.09
CA ASN A 248 7.96 7.35 -13.19
C ASN A 248 8.80 6.60 -12.15
N THR A 249 9.76 5.80 -12.60
CA THR A 249 10.61 4.94 -11.76
C THR A 249 12.09 5.37 -11.71
N GLY A 250 12.48 6.46 -12.37
CA GLY A 250 13.89 6.83 -12.58
C GLY A 250 14.71 7.11 -11.30
N ASN A 251 14.03 7.34 -10.16
CA ASN A 251 14.64 7.53 -8.83
C ASN A 251 14.55 6.28 -7.93
N VAL A 252 13.93 5.19 -8.39
CA VAL A 252 13.75 3.96 -7.60
C VAL A 252 15.07 3.18 -7.53
N GLU A 253 15.46 2.77 -6.33
CA GLU A 253 16.65 1.95 -6.08
C GLU A 253 16.32 0.50 -5.68
N GLU A 254 15.15 0.27 -5.07
CA GLU A 254 14.73 -0.99 -4.45
C GLU A 254 13.38 -1.48 -5.04
N MET A 255 13.38 -2.63 -5.73
CA MET A 255 12.20 -3.29 -6.33
C MET A 255 12.09 -4.79 -5.95
N ASP A 256 12.76 -5.23 -4.88
CA ASP A 256 12.80 -6.65 -4.49
C ASP A 256 11.40 -7.23 -4.25
N PHE A 257 11.11 -8.37 -4.86
CA PHE A 257 9.88 -9.14 -4.74
C PHE A 257 8.60 -8.33 -5.02
N MET A 258 8.69 -7.26 -5.82
CA MET A 258 7.59 -6.30 -6.05
C MET A 258 6.31 -6.95 -6.58
N PHE A 259 6.42 -7.92 -7.49
CA PHE A 259 5.33 -8.68 -8.12
C PHE A 259 5.48 -10.20 -7.91
N ALA A 260 6.17 -10.61 -6.83
CA ALA A 260 6.28 -12.02 -6.51
C ALA A 260 4.92 -12.58 -6.06
N PHE A 261 4.59 -13.80 -6.46
CA PHE A 261 3.33 -14.51 -6.12
C PHE A 261 2.01 -13.83 -6.55
N THR A 262 2.04 -12.82 -7.43
CA THR A 262 0.82 -12.30 -8.09
C THR A 262 0.33 -13.29 -9.17
N LYS A 263 -1.00 -13.50 -9.29
CA LYS A 263 -1.59 -14.59 -10.11
C LYS A 263 -2.72 -14.09 -11.02
N HIS A 264 -2.50 -14.10 -12.33
CA HIS A 264 -3.52 -13.68 -13.31
C HIS A 264 -4.52 -14.80 -13.68
N GLU A 265 -5.01 -15.52 -12.66
CA GLU A 265 -5.98 -16.61 -12.77
C GLU A 265 -7.43 -16.11 -12.89
N GLU A 266 -7.77 -15.34 -13.94
CA GLU A 266 -9.20 -15.13 -14.22
C GLU A 266 -9.83 -16.46 -14.70
N ALA A 267 -10.82 -16.93 -13.93
CA ALA A 267 -11.51 -18.18 -14.20
C ALA A 267 -12.37 -18.10 -15.47
N SER A 268 -12.40 -19.20 -16.24
CA SER A 268 -13.44 -19.56 -17.21
C SER A 268 -13.53 -18.88 -18.59
N SER A 269 -12.66 -17.93 -18.99
CA SER A 269 -12.66 -17.39 -20.36
C SER A 269 -11.41 -17.74 -21.18
N MET A 270 -11.60 -18.18 -22.43
CA MET A 270 -10.52 -18.63 -23.34
C MET A 270 -9.76 -17.47 -24.00
N ASN A 271 -9.63 -16.34 -23.30
CA ASN A 271 -8.87 -15.16 -23.72
C ASN A 271 -8.09 -14.55 -22.54
N ARG A 272 -7.49 -15.42 -21.71
CA ARG A 272 -6.63 -15.02 -20.59
C ARG A 272 -5.49 -14.13 -21.08
N LEU A 273 -5.47 -12.90 -20.57
CA LEU A 273 -4.41 -11.94 -20.84
C LEU A 273 -3.13 -12.36 -20.11
N THR A 274 -1.96 -12.08 -20.72
CA THR A 274 -0.70 -11.94 -19.97
C THR A 274 -0.86 -10.85 -18.91
N SER A 275 0.07 -10.77 -17.95
CA SER A 275 0.19 -9.55 -17.13
C SER A 275 0.27 -8.30 -18.03
N ARG A 276 -0.32 -7.20 -17.58
CA ARG A 276 -0.29 -5.90 -18.28
C ARG A 276 -0.03 -4.77 -17.29
N TYR A 277 1.02 -4.93 -16.49
CA TYR A 277 1.51 -3.89 -15.59
C TYR A 277 2.08 -2.70 -16.37
N GLY A 278 2.50 -2.89 -17.63
CA GLY A 278 3.07 -1.82 -18.45
C GLY A 278 4.52 -1.48 -18.09
N VAL A 279 5.22 -2.42 -17.45
CA VAL A 279 6.54 -2.21 -16.82
C VAL A 279 7.68 -2.11 -17.83
N GLY A 280 7.49 -2.57 -19.07
CA GLY A 280 8.52 -2.51 -20.12
C GLY A 280 9.04 -1.11 -20.45
N GLY A 281 8.23 -0.06 -20.19
CA GLY A 281 8.60 1.34 -20.41
C GLY A 281 9.29 2.03 -19.24
N TRP A 282 9.50 1.35 -18.11
CA TRP A 282 10.07 1.93 -16.89
C TRP A 282 11.56 2.29 -17.02
N ASP A 283 11.96 3.44 -16.47
CA ASP A 283 13.38 3.79 -16.28
C ASP A 283 13.91 3.12 -15.02
N VAL A 284 14.48 1.92 -15.19
CA VAL A 284 15.11 1.17 -14.10
C VAL A 284 16.60 1.51 -13.92
N SER A 285 17.11 2.61 -14.51
CA SER A 285 18.55 2.88 -14.60
C SER A 285 19.23 3.33 -13.31
N SER A 286 18.47 3.40 -12.22
CA SER A 286 18.92 3.65 -10.85
C SER A 286 18.64 2.47 -9.90
N VAL A 287 17.93 1.43 -10.37
CA VAL A 287 17.51 0.27 -9.56
C VAL A 287 18.72 -0.64 -9.32
N LYS A 288 18.95 -0.95 -8.04
CA LYS A 288 20.05 -1.80 -7.56
C LYS A 288 19.58 -3.20 -7.22
N TYR A 289 18.34 -3.34 -6.78
CA TYR A 289 17.83 -4.59 -6.21
C TYR A 289 16.52 -5.02 -6.87
N PHE A 290 16.60 -6.12 -7.63
CA PHE A 290 15.50 -6.78 -8.35
C PHE A 290 15.23 -8.20 -7.79
N THR A 291 15.67 -8.50 -6.57
CA THR A 291 15.67 -9.86 -6.02
C THR A 291 14.26 -10.41 -6.00
N GLY A 292 14.00 -11.54 -6.66
CA GLY A 292 12.68 -12.15 -6.75
C GLY A 292 11.57 -11.27 -7.35
N MET A 293 11.87 -10.22 -8.11
CA MET A 293 10.87 -9.22 -8.55
C MET A 293 9.61 -9.84 -9.19
N PHE A 294 9.76 -10.93 -9.94
CA PHE A 294 8.69 -11.71 -10.60
C PHE A 294 8.71 -13.19 -10.18
N GLU A 295 9.20 -13.51 -8.98
CA GLU A 295 9.25 -14.86 -8.42
C GLU A 295 7.83 -15.47 -8.35
N PHE A 296 7.65 -16.72 -8.79
CA PHE A 296 6.34 -17.38 -8.88
C PHE A 296 5.27 -16.59 -9.66
N ASN A 297 5.65 -15.65 -10.53
CA ASN A 297 4.70 -14.98 -11.40
C ASN A 297 4.43 -15.83 -12.65
N ASP A 298 3.38 -16.64 -12.59
CA ASP A 298 3.02 -17.62 -13.64
C ASP A 298 2.71 -17.00 -15.02
N TYR A 299 2.36 -15.71 -15.06
CA TYR A 299 1.78 -15.07 -16.25
C TYR A 299 2.59 -13.88 -16.80
N PHE A 300 3.73 -13.57 -16.18
CA PHE A 300 4.56 -12.45 -16.55
C PHE A 300 5.42 -12.74 -17.79
N ASN A 301 5.20 -11.99 -18.86
CA ASN A 301 5.99 -12.08 -20.09
C ASN A 301 5.98 -10.75 -20.88
N GLU A 302 6.00 -9.62 -20.18
CA GLU A 302 6.08 -8.30 -20.80
C GLU A 302 7.49 -8.03 -21.34
N ASP A 303 7.60 -7.27 -22.43
CA ASP A 303 8.88 -6.91 -23.05
C ASP A 303 9.72 -6.01 -22.12
N LEU A 304 10.83 -6.55 -21.62
CA LEU A 304 11.80 -5.84 -20.79
C LEU A 304 13.12 -5.51 -21.52
N SER A 305 13.18 -5.68 -22.85
CA SER A 305 14.41 -5.48 -23.63
C SER A 305 14.92 -4.03 -23.61
N GLY A 306 14.05 -3.06 -23.29
CA GLY A 306 14.40 -1.64 -23.13
C GLY A 306 15.05 -1.26 -21.79
N TRP A 307 15.08 -2.17 -20.80
CA TRP A 307 15.55 -1.86 -19.46
C TRP A 307 17.07 -1.64 -19.39
N ASN A 308 17.48 -0.55 -18.73
CA ASN A 308 18.88 -0.20 -18.51
C ASN A 308 19.34 -0.66 -17.12
N THR A 309 19.82 -1.88 -17.00
CA THR A 309 20.16 -2.53 -15.72
C THR A 309 21.56 -2.21 -15.16
N LYS A 310 22.23 -1.16 -15.66
CA LYS A 310 23.65 -0.83 -15.36
C LYS A 310 24.03 -0.67 -13.88
N GLU A 311 23.06 -0.38 -13.00
CA GLU A 311 23.26 -0.19 -11.55
C GLU A 311 22.87 -1.43 -10.71
N ALA A 312 22.37 -2.49 -11.35
CA ALA A 312 21.91 -3.69 -10.66
C ALA A 312 23.04 -4.39 -9.89
N VAL A 313 22.77 -4.64 -8.61
CA VAL A 313 23.61 -5.38 -7.67
C VAL A 313 23.04 -6.78 -7.41
N SER A 314 21.72 -6.88 -7.25
CA SER A 314 21.01 -8.16 -7.10
C SER A 314 19.91 -8.34 -8.14
N MET A 315 19.90 -9.51 -8.76
CA MET A 315 18.80 -10.09 -9.53
C MET A 315 18.54 -11.55 -9.10
N ALA A 316 19.02 -11.98 -7.93
CA ALA A 316 18.79 -13.35 -7.46
C ALA A 316 17.28 -13.66 -7.41
N ASP A 317 16.90 -14.88 -7.79
CA ASP A 317 15.52 -15.37 -7.87
C ASP A 317 14.56 -14.56 -8.77
N MET A 318 15.03 -13.56 -9.54
CA MET A 318 14.17 -12.56 -10.21
C MET A 318 13.00 -13.15 -11.03
N PHE A 319 13.23 -14.28 -11.70
CA PHE A 319 12.21 -15.05 -12.43
C PHE A 319 12.12 -16.51 -11.94
N ASN A 320 12.56 -16.82 -10.72
CA ASN A 320 12.46 -18.17 -10.17
C ASN A 320 10.99 -18.62 -10.17
N SER A 321 10.75 -19.80 -10.73
CA SER A 321 9.43 -20.44 -10.91
C SER A 321 8.43 -19.62 -11.75
N ALA A 322 8.88 -18.60 -12.49
CA ALA A 322 8.01 -17.84 -13.39
C ALA A 322 7.53 -18.70 -14.57
N GLY A 323 6.22 -18.74 -14.79
CA GLY A 323 5.59 -19.56 -15.83
C GLY A 323 5.44 -21.05 -15.51
N TRP A 324 5.61 -21.47 -14.25
CA TRP A 324 5.56 -22.89 -13.86
C TRP A 324 4.19 -23.52 -14.11
N ALA A 325 3.09 -22.80 -13.83
CA ALA A 325 1.75 -23.40 -13.85
C ALA A 325 1.18 -23.69 -15.25
N ASP A 326 1.54 -22.91 -16.29
CA ASP A 326 0.81 -22.92 -17.56
C ASP A 326 1.66 -22.79 -18.85
N GLY A 327 2.97 -22.58 -18.73
CA GLY A 327 3.86 -22.43 -19.87
C GLY A 327 3.88 -21.05 -20.54
N ARG A 328 3.33 -19.98 -19.94
CA ARG A 328 3.23 -18.63 -20.52
C ARG A 328 4.08 -17.53 -19.87
N GLY A 329 4.87 -17.86 -18.85
CA GLY A 329 5.84 -16.96 -18.22
C GLY A 329 6.96 -16.47 -19.14
N ILE A 330 7.99 -15.89 -18.52
CA ILE A 330 8.99 -15.04 -19.18
C ILE A 330 9.74 -15.78 -20.30
N ASN A 331 9.76 -15.18 -21.50
CA ASN A 331 10.58 -15.65 -22.62
C ASN A 331 10.97 -14.49 -23.55
N GLN A 332 11.46 -13.39 -22.97
CA GLN A 332 11.92 -12.21 -23.70
C GLN A 332 13.41 -12.26 -24.00
N ASP A 333 13.83 -11.46 -24.97
CA ASP A 333 15.25 -11.25 -25.30
C ASP A 333 15.86 -10.23 -24.32
N LEU A 334 16.58 -10.73 -23.32
CA LEU A 334 17.22 -9.93 -22.26
C LEU A 334 18.69 -9.61 -22.55
N SER A 335 19.17 -9.86 -23.78
CA SER A 335 20.58 -9.69 -24.15
C SER A 335 21.09 -8.24 -24.16
N SER A 336 20.18 -7.26 -24.11
CA SER A 336 20.49 -5.82 -23.96
C SER A 336 20.92 -5.42 -22.54
N TRP A 337 20.67 -6.27 -21.54
CA TRP A 337 20.88 -5.94 -20.12
C TRP A 337 22.37 -5.89 -19.77
N ASN A 338 22.75 -4.89 -18.97
CA ASN A 338 24.12 -4.72 -18.48
C ASN A 338 24.25 -5.25 -17.05
N VAL A 339 24.62 -6.52 -16.90
CA VAL A 339 24.78 -7.17 -15.59
C VAL A 339 26.19 -7.06 -15.01
N THR A 340 27.04 -6.16 -15.52
CA THR A 340 28.46 -6.02 -15.08
C THR A 340 28.62 -5.70 -13.60
N LYS A 341 27.64 -5.05 -12.96
CA LYS A 341 27.63 -4.77 -11.52
C LYS A 341 27.00 -5.86 -10.67
N VAL A 342 26.30 -6.83 -11.25
CA VAL A 342 25.55 -7.83 -10.48
C VAL A 342 26.50 -8.72 -9.67
N GLU A 343 26.20 -8.83 -8.38
CA GLU A 343 26.90 -9.65 -7.39
C GLU A 343 26.07 -10.88 -7.03
N HIS A 344 24.73 -10.77 -7.06
CA HIS A 344 23.79 -11.85 -6.77
C HIS A 344 22.85 -12.11 -7.95
N PHE A 345 22.88 -13.33 -8.49
CA PHE A 345 22.07 -13.79 -9.64
C PHE A 345 21.67 -15.27 -9.46
N ASP A 346 21.85 -15.78 -8.25
CA ASP A 346 21.53 -17.14 -7.86
C ASP A 346 20.05 -17.40 -8.17
N ASN A 347 19.73 -18.58 -8.71
CA ASN A 347 18.37 -18.98 -9.09
C ASN A 347 17.60 -18.04 -10.05
N PHE A 348 18.26 -17.10 -10.75
CA PHE A 348 17.61 -16.08 -11.62
C PHE A 348 16.48 -16.63 -12.51
N LEU A 349 16.65 -17.85 -13.05
CA LEU A 349 15.68 -18.59 -13.85
C LEU A 349 15.46 -20.04 -13.33
N CYS A 350 15.67 -20.31 -12.02
CA CYS A 350 15.41 -21.66 -11.50
C CYS A 350 13.94 -22.01 -11.69
N LEU A 351 13.63 -23.23 -12.14
CA LEU A 351 12.25 -23.69 -12.44
C LEU A 351 11.47 -22.84 -13.46
N ALA A 352 12.09 -21.87 -14.13
CA ALA A 352 11.46 -20.98 -15.11
C ALA A 352 11.34 -21.66 -16.49
N ASN A 353 10.59 -22.75 -16.56
CA ASN A 353 10.52 -23.70 -17.69
C ASN A 353 10.03 -23.10 -19.03
N THR A 354 9.69 -21.81 -19.05
CA THR A 354 9.17 -21.07 -20.21
C THR A 354 10.24 -20.31 -20.98
N PHE A 355 11.37 -20.03 -20.33
CA PHE A 355 12.47 -19.28 -20.93
C PHE A 355 13.25 -20.18 -21.90
N SER A 356 13.24 -19.81 -23.18
CA SER A 356 13.77 -20.66 -24.25
C SER A 356 15.30 -20.67 -24.32
N GLU A 357 15.88 -21.81 -24.73
CA GLU A 357 17.33 -21.95 -24.95
C GLU A 357 17.90 -20.83 -25.83
N SER A 358 17.19 -20.40 -26.88
CA SER A 358 17.66 -19.32 -27.75
C SER A 358 17.78 -17.97 -27.03
N ASN A 359 16.90 -17.66 -26.08
CA ASN A 359 17.04 -16.43 -25.28
C ASN A 359 18.07 -16.59 -24.16
N LYS A 360 18.26 -17.82 -23.63
CA LYS A 360 19.37 -18.15 -22.71
C LYS A 360 20.74 -17.97 -23.37
N GLU A 361 20.92 -18.52 -24.58
CA GLU A 361 22.15 -18.37 -25.39
C GLU A 361 22.50 -16.89 -25.59
N LYS A 362 21.55 -16.05 -26.04
CA LYS A 362 21.81 -14.61 -26.23
C LYS A 362 22.16 -13.88 -24.93
N LEU A 363 21.46 -14.19 -23.82
CA LEU A 363 21.75 -13.60 -22.51
C LEU A 363 23.16 -13.98 -22.04
N CYS A 364 23.57 -15.23 -22.30
CA CYS A 364 24.90 -15.76 -22.01
C CYS A 364 25.99 -15.13 -22.87
N ASP A 365 25.81 -15.08 -24.20
CA ASP A 365 26.82 -14.59 -25.16
C ASP A 365 27.29 -13.16 -24.84
N VAL A 366 26.37 -12.29 -24.42
CA VAL A 366 26.69 -10.90 -24.05
C VAL A 366 27.34 -10.81 -22.66
N ASN A 367 26.89 -11.63 -21.69
CA ASN A 367 27.20 -11.40 -20.26
C ASN A 367 28.27 -12.32 -19.65
N VAL A 368 28.53 -13.50 -20.21
CA VAL A 368 29.65 -14.37 -19.77
C VAL A 368 31.01 -13.68 -19.95
N ALA A 369 31.12 -12.78 -20.95
CA ALA A 369 32.28 -11.91 -21.14
C ALA A 369 32.56 -10.96 -19.95
N HIS A 370 31.59 -10.79 -19.04
CA HIS A 370 31.64 -9.83 -17.94
C HIS A 370 31.72 -10.47 -16.53
N LYS A 371 31.25 -11.72 -16.33
CA LYS A 371 31.28 -12.41 -15.03
C LYS A 371 31.52 -13.91 -15.19
N SER A 372 32.44 -14.47 -14.39
CA SER A 372 32.73 -15.91 -14.39
C SER A 372 31.65 -16.77 -13.75
N TRP A 373 30.85 -16.24 -12.81
CA TRP A 373 29.74 -17.00 -12.20
C TRP A 373 28.60 -17.24 -13.21
N LEU A 374 28.47 -16.37 -14.22
CA LEU A 374 27.55 -16.56 -15.35
C LEU A 374 27.95 -17.75 -16.22
N SER A 375 29.24 -18.11 -16.28
CA SER A 375 29.66 -19.29 -17.04
C SER A 375 29.06 -20.55 -16.43
N ASN A 376 29.01 -20.71 -15.10
CA ASN A 376 28.34 -21.87 -14.47
C ASN A 376 26.84 -21.98 -14.84
N PHE A 377 26.15 -20.84 -15.00
CA PHE A 377 24.75 -20.78 -15.45
C PHE A 377 24.61 -21.17 -16.95
N CYS A 378 25.57 -20.75 -17.77
CA CYS A 378 25.57 -20.92 -19.23
C CYS A 378 26.19 -22.24 -19.74
N ASP A 379 27.17 -22.80 -19.03
CA ASP A 379 27.93 -24.00 -19.38
C ASP A 379 27.14 -25.30 -19.12
N SER A 380 25.88 -25.20 -18.68
CA SER A 380 24.94 -26.31 -18.51
C SER A 380 24.44 -26.84 -19.87
N GLY A 381 25.35 -27.44 -20.64
CA GLY A 381 25.07 -28.19 -21.88
C GLY A 381 24.28 -29.49 -21.68
N ILE A 382 23.45 -29.53 -20.64
CA ILE A 382 22.52 -30.58 -20.28
C ILE A 382 21.14 -29.98 -20.49
N GLY A 383 20.46 -30.35 -21.58
CA GLY A 383 19.07 -29.93 -21.80
C GLY A 383 18.20 -30.27 -20.58
N TRP A 384 17.27 -29.37 -20.24
CA TRP A 384 16.50 -29.35 -18.99
C TRP A 384 15.76 -30.65 -18.61
N SER A 385 15.67 -31.61 -19.52
CA SER A 385 15.15 -32.96 -19.27
C SER A 385 16.04 -33.85 -18.39
N ASN A 386 17.28 -33.45 -18.08
CA ASN A 386 18.30 -34.33 -17.45
C ASN A 386 18.88 -33.78 -16.12
N PHE A 387 18.23 -32.83 -15.44
CA PHE A 387 18.65 -32.43 -14.09
C PHE A 387 18.38 -33.53 -13.04
N PRO A 388 19.35 -33.85 -12.16
CA PRO A 388 19.13 -34.78 -11.06
C PRO A 388 18.50 -34.09 -9.85
N ALA A 389 17.19 -34.33 -9.63
CA ALA A 389 16.43 -34.14 -8.39
C ALA A 389 16.32 -32.73 -7.74
N ASP A 390 17.25 -31.81 -7.96
CA ASP A 390 17.16 -30.41 -7.50
C ASP A 390 17.88 -29.48 -8.51
N PRO A 391 17.14 -28.63 -9.25
CA PRO A 391 17.73 -27.69 -10.19
C PRO A 391 18.24 -26.38 -9.54
N CYS A 392 18.09 -26.19 -8.22
CA CYS A 392 18.49 -24.96 -7.51
C CYS A 392 19.58 -25.19 -6.42
N ALA A 393 20.41 -26.24 -6.54
CA ALA A 393 21.37 -26.70 -5.52
C ALA A 393 22.85 -26.40 -5.84
#